data_AF-A0AAD1C4D4-F1
#
_entry.id   AF-A0AAD1C4D4-F1
#
_cell.length_a   1.000
_cell.length_b   1.000
_cell.length_c   1.000
_cell.angle_alpha   90.00
_cell.angle_beta   90.00
_cell.angle_gamma   90.00
#
_symmetry.space_group_name_H-M   'P 1'
#
loop_
_entity.id
_entity.type
_entity.pdbx_description
1 polymer ?
#
loop_
_entity_poly.entity_id
_entity_poly.type
_entity_poly.pdbx_seq_one_letter_code
_entity_poly.pdbx_strand_id
1 'polypeptide(L)' 'MSAMSIYLPVALRSFVNEQISQRGYGTSGEYVPELIREDQDRQRLRNRVRNAKA' A
#
# COMPACT_ATOMS: atom_id res chain seq x y z
N MET A 1 -13.27 3.58 -11.82
CA MET A 1 -11.83 3.70 -11.51
C MET A 1 -11.40 5.13 -11.78
N SER A 2 -10.64 5.74 -10.88
CA SER A 2 -10.03 7.06 -11.09
C SER A 2 -8.52 6.88 -11.18
N ALA A 3 -7.87 7.57 -12.12
CA ALA A 3 -6.42 7.52 -12.28
C ALA A 3 -5.77 8.58 -11.38
N MET A 4 -4.70 8.19 -10.68
CA MET A 4 -3.92 9.08 -9.84
C MET A 4 -2.44 8.91 -10.16
N SER A 5 -1.76 10.01 -10.48
CA SER A 5 -0.32 10.04 -10.70
C SER A 5 0.41 10.43 -9.43
N ILE A 6 1.51 9.74 -9.12
CA ILE A 6 2.36 10.03 -7.97
C ILE A 6 3.83 10.03 -8.41
N TYR A 7 4.63 10.92 -7.82
CA TYR A 7 6.07 10.96 -8.01
C TYR A 7 6.76 10.37 -6.79
N LEU A 8 7.69 9.45 -7.02
CA LEU A 8 8.42 8.75 -5.97
C LEU A 8 9.93 9.01 -6.10
N PRO A 9 10.65 9.19 -4.98
CA PRO A 9 12.11 9.08 -4.96
C PRO A 9 12.57 7.72 -5.48
N VAL A 10 13.79 7.67 -6.01
CA VAL A 10 14.36 6.44 -6.61
C VAL A 10 14.28 5.24 -5.67
N ALA A 11 14.60 5.42 -4.39
CA ALA A 11 14.55 4.35 -3.41
C ALA A 11 13.14 3.73 -3.27
N LEU A 12 12.09 4.56 -3.24
CA LEU A 12 10.71 4.07 -3.15
C LEU A 12 10.27 3.40 -4.45
N ARG A 13 10.71 3.91 -5.60
CA ARG A 13 10.43 3.26 -6.90
C ARG A 13 11.08 1.88 -6.99
N SER A 14 12.33 1.74 -6.55
CA SER A 14 13.03 0.45 -6.51
C SER A 14 12.31 -0.54 -5.60
N PHE A 15 11.94 -0.11 -4.40
CA PHE A 15 11.15 -0.94 -3.48
C PHE A 15 9.84 -1.41 -4.12
N VAL A 16 9.07 -0.51 -4.74
CA VAL A 16 7.83 -0.88 -5.44
C VAL A 16 8.08 -1.90 -6.55
N ASN A 17 9.13 -1.72 -7.35
CA ASN A 17 9.48 -2.67 -8.42
C ASN A 17 9.82 -4.07 -7.89
N GLU A 18 10.57 -4.15 -6.80
CA GLU A 18 10.88 -5.42 -6.13
C GLU A 18 9.61 -6.10 -5.62
N GLN A 19 8.71 -5.34 -4.99
CA GLN A 19 7.44 -5.86 -4.47
C GLN A 19 6.53 -6.37 -5.58
N ILE A 20 6.47 -5.67 -6.72
CA ILE A 20 5.73 -6.10 -7.91
C ILE A 20 6.26 -7.45 -8.40
N SER A 21 7.58 -7.58 -8.55
CA SER A 21 8.22 -8.82 -9.00
C SER A 21 8.02 -9.99 -8.04
N GLN A 22 8.22 -9.77 -6.74
CA GLN A 22 8.15 -10.83 -5.73
C GLN A 22 6.72 -11.33 -5.48
N ARG A 23 5.73 -10.44 -5.57
CA ARG A 23 4.32 -10.77 -5.31
C ARG A 23 3.52 -11.06 -6.57
N GLY A 24 4.15 -11.02 -7.75
CA GLY A 24 3.53 -11.39 -9.02
C GLY A 24 2.53 -10.36 -9.56
N TYR A 25 2.66 -9.09 -9.17
CA TYR A 25 1.87 -8.02 -9.80
C TYR A 25 2.45 -7.69 -11.18
N GLY A 26 1.59 -7.23 -12.10
CA GLY A 26 1.99 -6.77 -13.43
C GLY A 26 2.45 -5.32 -13.45
N THR A 27 1.87 -4.45 -12.60
CA THR A 27 2.22 -3.02 -12.57
C THR A 27 2.12 -2.39 -11.18
N SER A 28 2.69 -1.19 -11.03
CA SER A 28 2.48 -0.35 -9.83
C SER A 28 1.02 0.07 -9.65
N GLY A 29 0.25 0.15 -10.73
CA GLY A 29 -1.19 0.43 -10.70
C GLY A 29 -2.02 -0.69 -10.06
N GLU A 30 -1.47 -1.91 -9.96
CA GLU A 30 -2.08 -3.03 -9.24
C GLU A 30 -1.58 -3.11 -7.80
N TYR A 31 -0.27 -2.94 -7.61
CA TYR A 31 0.37 -3.06 -6.30
C TYR A 31 0.00 -1.94 -5.33
N VAL A 32 0.06 -0.67 -5.77
CA VAL A 32 -0.10 0.48 -4.87
C VAL A 32 -1.50 0.55 -4.25
N PRO A 33 -2.61 0.33 -4.98
CA PRO A 33 -3.94 0.29 -4.36
C PRO A 33 -4.07 -0.82 -3.30
N GLU A 34 -3.45 -1.98 -3.54
CA GLU A 34 -3.49 -3.08 -2.57
C GLU A 34 -2.70 -2.75 -1.30
N LEU A 35 -1.51 -2.15 -1.46
CA LEU A 35 -0.73 -1.63 -0.34
C LEU A 35 -1.52 -0.61 0.51
N ILE A 36 -2.30 0.26 -0.14
CA ILE A 36 -3.15 1.25 0.55
C ILE A 36 -4.29 0.55 1.30
N ARG A 37 -4.92 -0.49 0.73
CA ARG A 37 -5.96 -1.28 1.41
C ARG A 37 -5.43 -1.97 2.65
N GLU A 38 -4.28 -2.65 2.54
CA GLU A 38 -3.62 -3.27 3.68
C GLU A 38 -3.34 -2.24 4.79
N ASP A 39 -2.91 -1.03 4.41
CA ASP A 39 -2.66 0.04 5.38
C ASP A 39 -3.93 0.54 6.07
N GLN A 40 -5.02 0.72 5.32
CA GLN A 40 -6.33 1.07 5.87
C GLN A 40 -6.81 0.02 6.87
N ASP A 41 -6.63 -1.26 6.58
CA ASP A 41 -7.02 -2.35 7.48
C ASP A 41 -6.17 -2.36 8.75
N ARG A 42 -4.85 -2.15 8.63
CA ARG A 42 -3.97 -1.97 9.80
C ARG A 42 -4.40 -0.79 10.67
N GLN A 43 -4.74 0.35 10.06
CA GLN A 43 -5.22 1.53 10.79
C GLN A 43 -6.56 1.26 11.50
N ARG A 44 -7.51 0.62 10.81
CA ARG A 44 -8.82 0.21 11.40
C ARG A 44 -8.61 -0.70 12.60
N LEU A 45 -7.74 -1.70 12.49
CA LEU A 45 -7.43 -2.61 13.58
C LEU A 45 -6.79 -1.89 14.77
N ARG A 46 -5.81 -1.01 14.52
CA ARG A 46 -5.16 -0.20 15.56
C ARG A 46 -6.17 0.67 16.30
N ASN A 47 -7.11 1.29 15.58
CA ASN A 47 -8.16 2.11 16.19
C ASN A 47 -9.11 1.27 17.04
N ARG A 48 -9.51 0.08 16.57
CA ARG A 48 -10.34 -0.84 17.35
C ARG A 48 -9.66 -1.27 18.66
N VAL A 49 -8.39 -1.65 18.60
CA VAL A 49 -7.62 -2.06 19.79
C VAL A 49 -7.43 -0.90 20.76
N ARG A 50 -7.18 0.31 20.24
CA ARG A 50 -7.03 1.52 21.07
C ARG A 50 -8.34 1.88 21.78
N ASN A 51 -9.46 1.80 21.09
CA ASN A 51 -10.78 2.11 21.64
C ASN A 51 -11.30 1.03 22.60
N ALA A 52 -10.87 -0.22 22.44
CA ALA A 52 -11.23 -1.31 23.36
C ALA A 52 -10.46 -1.28 24.71
N LYS A 53 -9.40 -0.46 24.80
CA LYS A 53 -8.60 -0.25 26.02
C LYS A 53 -9.00 1.01 26.80
N ALA A 54 -9.95 1.78 26.28
CA ALA A 54 -10.55 2.95 26.94
C ALA A 54 -11.89 2.54 27.56
#